data_AF-A0A0M2PSU1-F1
#
_entry.id   AF-A0A0M2PSU1-F1
#
_cell.length_a   1.000
_cell.length_b   1.000
_cell.length_c   1.000
_cell.angle_alpha   90.00
_cell.angle_beta   90.00
_cell.angle_gamma   90.00
#
_symmetry.space_group_name_H-M   'P 1'
#
loop_
_entity.id
_entity.type
_entity.pdbx_description
1 polymer ?
#
loop_
_entity_poly.entity_id
_entity_poly.type
_entity_poly.pdbx_seq_one_letter_code
_entity_poly.pdbx_strand_id
1 'polypeptide(L)'
;MTVDVELLETLTQMPESLKQEVLHYAKYLNEKYSHSYTEEKPKKRRIIGSMKGTFNLPLPKDFDAPMELLDAEQKAALEKKYSYGSLAGKIMMSDDFDEPLEDLKDYI
;
A
#
# COMPACT_ATOMS: atom_id res chain seq x y z
N MET A 1 30.36 -8.61 35.64
CA MET A 1 29.14 -9.43 35.69
C MET A 1 28.62 -9.54 34.27
N THR A 2 28.26 -10.74 33.82
CA THR A 2 27.65 -10.94 32.50
C THR A 2 26.17 -10.60 32.58
N VAL A 3 25.65 -9.85 31.61
CA VAL A 3 24.25 -9.37 31.57
C VAL A 3 23.26 -10.52 31.79
N ASP A 4 23.59 -11.72 31.31
CA ASP A 4 22.80 -12.94 31.45
C ASP A 4 22.54 -13.35 32.92
N VAL A 5 23.51 -13.12 33.81
CA VAL A 5 23.40 -13.51 35.22
C VAL A 5 22.45 -12.57 35.96
N GLU A 6 22.55 -11.27 35.71
CA GLU A 6 21.65 -10.24 36.28
C GLU A 6 20.22 -10.41 35.78
N LEU A 7 20.04 -10.81 34.52
CA LEU A 7 18.73 -11.05 33.91
C LEU A 7 18.04 -12.28 34.53
N LEU A 8 18.79 -13.35 34.83
CA LEU A 8 18.25 -14.51 35.56
C LEU A 8 17.83 -14.16 36.99
N GLU A 9 18.67 -13.43 37.73
CA GLU A 9 18.39 -13.05 39.12
C GLU A 9 17.11 -12.20 39.20
N THR A 10 16.98 -11.19 38.34
CA THR A 10 15.77 -10.36 38.27
C THR A 10 14.53 -11.16 37.88
N LEU A 11 14.62 -12.10 36.94
CA LEU A 11 13.50 -12.99 36.59
C LEU A 11 13.08 -13.89 37.77
N THR A 12 14.00 -14.34 38.62
CA THR A 12 13.63 -15.16 39.78
C THR A 12 12.82 -14.40 40.83
N GLN A 13 13.06 -13.10 40.98
CA GLN A 13 12.36 -12.24 41.96
C GLN A 13 10.97 -11.78 41.49
N MET A 14 10.64 -11.92 40.20
CA MET A 14 9.38 -11.44 39.62
C MET A 14 8.21 -12.44 39.72
N PRO A 15 6.96 -11.95 39.90
CA PRO A 15 5.73 -12.75 39.78
C PRO A 15 5.49 -13.22 38.33
N GLU A 16 4.66 -14.27 38.19
CA GLU A 16 4.45 -14.98 36.92
C GLU A 16 3.88 -14.09 35.79
N SER A 17 3.03 -13.12 36.11
CA SER A 17 2.46 -12.17 35.12
C SER A 17 3.55 -11.37 34.40
N LEU A 18 4.54 -10.83 35.13
CA LEU A 18 5.62 -10.04 34.55
C LEU A 18 6.56 -10.90 33.69
N LYS A 19 6.77 -12.17 34.05
CA LYS A 19 7.56 -13.10 33.22
C LYS A 19 6.94 -13.29 31.85
N GLN A 20 5.60 -13.34 31.77
CA GLN A 20 4.89 -13.47 30.50
C GLN A 20 5.09 -12.23 29.63
N GLU A 21 4.97 -11.03 30.20
CA GLU A 21 5.21 -9.77 29.48
C GLU A 21 6.65 -9.66 28.96
N VAL A 22 7.64 -10.01 29.79
CA VAL A 22 9.06 -10.05 29.37
C VAL A 22 9.27 -11.06 28.25
N LEU A 23 8.61 -12.23 28.32
CA LEU A 23 8.67 -13.24 27.27
C LEU A 23 8.05 -12.74 25.96
N HIS A 24 6.92 -12.03 26.01
CA HIS A 24 6.32 -11.40 24.84
C HIS A 24 7.24 -10.33 24.23
N TYR A 25 7.86 -9.50 25.07
CA TYR A 25 8.78 -8.47 24.60
C TYR A 25 10.06 -9.06 23.98
N ALA A 26 10.62 -10.12 24.58
CA ALA A 26 11.76 -10.83 24.02
C ALA A 26 11.44 -11.42 22.63
N LYS A 27 10.24 -12.00 22.46
CA LYS A 27 9.76 -12.47 21.14
C LYS A 27 9.66 -11.33 20.13
N TYR A 28 9.05 -10.21 20.52
CA TYR A 28 8.93 -9.02 19.67
C TYR A 28 10.30 -8.50 19.21
N LEU A 29 11.29 -8.40 20.11
CA LEU A 29 12.64 -7.96 19.75
C LEU A 29 13.29 -8.90 18.73
N ASN A 30 13.18 -10.21 18.95
CA ASN A 30 13.71 -11.19 18.01
C ASN A 30 13.05 -11.06 16.63
N GLU A 31 11.73 -10.91 16.56
CA GLU A 31 11.02 -10.73 15.30
C GLU A 31 11.42 -9.42 14.60
N LYS A 32 11.43 -8.30 15.32
CA LYS A 32 11.77 -6.98 14.77
C LYS A 32 13.16 -6.95 14.14
N TYR A 33 14.17 -7.46 14.85
CA TYR A 33 15.54 -7.43 14.37
C TYR A 33 15.89 -8.60 13.42
N SER A 34 15.08 -9.66 13.37
CA SER A 34 15.20 -10.70 12.33
C SER A 34 14.83 -10.17 10.94
N HIS A 35 13.91 -9.21 10.84
CA HIS A 35 13.49 -8.64 9.55
C HIS A 35 14.44 -7.55 9.02
N SER A 36 15.21 -6.90 9.90
CA SER A 36 16.09 -5.77 9.54
C SER A 36 17.30 -6.09 8.63
N TYR A 37 17.57 -7.36 8.33
CA TYR A 37 18.67 -7.79 7.44
C TYR A 37 18.22 -8.26 6.05
N THR A 38 16.91 -8.38 5.83
CA THR A 38 16.35 -8.86 4.55
C THR A 38 15.54 -7.76 3.85
N GLU A 39 15.87 -6.49 4.10
CA GLU A 39 15.36 -5.40 3.28
C GLU A 39 16.14 -5.37 1.96
N GLU A 40 15.74 -6.23 1.02
CA GLU A 40 15.94 -5.95 -0.39
C GLU A 40 15.26 -4.60 -0.67
N LYS A 41 16.04 -3.52 -0.60
CA LYS A 41 15.64 -2.15 -0.93
C LYS A 41 14.62 -2.18 -2.06
N PRO A 42 13.42 -1.59 -1.90
CA PRO A 42 12.40 -1.64 -2.93
C PRO A 42 13.02 -1.09 -4.21
N LYS A 43 13.25 -1.98 -5.19
CA LYS A 43 13.81 -1.59 -6.49
C LYS A 43 12.80 -0.63 -7.08
N LYS A 44 13.04 0.67 -6.97
CA LYS A 44 12.22 1.73 -7.56
C LYS A 44 12.15 1.46 -9.07
N ARG A 45 11.13 0.72 -9.50
CA ARG A 45 10.86 0.49 -10.91
C ARG A 45 10.37 1.83 -11.43
N ARG A 46 11.03 2.40 -12.45
CA ARG A 46 10.48 3.58 -13.13
C ARG A 46 9.13 3.19 -13.73
N ILE A 47 8.05 3.68 -13.14
CA ILE A 47 6.67 3.40 -13.57
C ILE A 47 6.23 4.38 -14.68
N ILE A 48 7.03 5.39 -14.99
CA ILE A 48 6.73 6.36 -16.05
C ILE A 48 6.69 5.63 -17.39
N GLY A 49 5.50 5.62 -18.00
CA GLY A 49 5.27 5.03 -19.32
C GLY A 49 5.03 3.52 -19.34
N SER A 50 4.98 2.83 -18.20
CA SER A 50 4.63 1.39 -18.15
C SER A 50 3.22 1.08 -18.66
N MET A 51 2.32 2.07 -18.58
CA MET A 51 0.96 2.02 -19.09
C MET A 51 0.79 2.78 -20.42
N LYS A 52 1.88 3.26 -21.05
CA LYS A 52 1.77 3.97 -22.33
C LYS A 52 1.25 3.01 -23.40
N GLY A 53 0.06 3.27 -23.93
CA GLY A 53 -0.60 2.45 -24.94
C GLY A 53 -1.49 1.32 -24.40
N THR A 54 -1.58 1.13 -23.08
CA THR A 54 -2.58 0.21 -22.50
C THR A 54 -3.98 0.81 -22.50
N PHE A 55 -4.07 2.14 -22.45
CA PHE A 55 -5.32 2.89 -22.51
C PHE A 55 -5.43 3.61 -23.85
N ASN A 56 -5.84 2.88 -24.89
CA ASN A 56 -6.34 3.51 -26.10
C ASN A 56 -7.82 3.78 -25.89
N LEU A 57 -8.15 4.98 -25.43
CA LEU A 57 -9.52 5.46 -25.40
C LEU A 57 -9.80 6.08 -26.78
N PRO A 58 -10.47 5.38 -27.73
CA PRO A 58 -10.81 5.98 -29.00
C PRO A 58 -11.79 7.12 -28.71
N LEU A 59 -11.30 8.35 -28.75
CA LEU A 59 -12.17 9.53 -28.69
C LEU A 59 -13.16 9.42 -29.86
N PRO A 60 -14.46 9.69 -29.62
CA PRO A 60 -15.40 9.82 -30.71
C PRO A 60 -14.90 10.86 -31.72
N LYS A 61 -15.21 10.64 -33.01
CA LYS A 61 -14.80 11.56 -34.09
C LYS A 61 -15.35 12.98 -33.90
N ASP A 62 -16.36 13.13 -33.06
CA ASP A 62 -17.06 14.38 -32.76
C ASP A 62 -16.67 14.96 -31.39
N PHE A 63 -15.54 14.57 -30.79
CA PHE A 63 -15.09 15.07 -29.48
C PHE A 63 -14.90 16.60 -29.44
N ASP A 64 -14.41 17.19 -30.53
CA ASP A 64 -14.21 18.63 -30.64
C ASP A 64 -15.50 19.39 -31.01
N ALA A 65 -16.61 18.67 -31.26
CA ALA A 65 -17.89 19.32 -31.57
C ALA A 65 -18.47 19.95 -30.29
N PRO A 66 -18.95 21.21 -30.34
CA PRO A 66 -19.57 21.84 -29.19
C PRO A 66 -20.80 21.04 -28.75
N MET A 67 -20.92 20.81 -27.45
CA MET A 67 -21.95 19.95 -26.85
C MET A 67 -23.39 20.39 -27.18
N GLU A 68 -23.58 21.62 -27.66
CA GLU A 68 -24.87 22.17 -28.11
C GLU A 68 -25.33 21.62 -29.47
N LEU A 69 -24.41 21.11 -30.30
CA LEU A 69 -24.70 20.52 -31.61
C LEU A 69 -24.96 19.01 -31.55
N LEU A 70 -24.83 18.38 -30.39
CA LEU A 70 -25.07 16.95 -30.19
C LEU A 70 -26.55 16.70 -29.89
N ASP A 71 -27.17 15.83 -30.67
CA ASP A 71 -28.55 15.39 -30.43
C ASP A 71 -28.67 14.73 -29.04
N ALA A 72 -29.85 14.82 -28.42
CA ALA A 72 -30.07 14.25 -27.08
C ALA A 72 -29.75 12.74 -27.00
N GLU A 73 -29.94 12.03 -28.11
CA GLU A 73 -29.58 10.61 -28.25
C GLU A 73 -28.07 10.38 -28.28
N GLN A 74 -27.30 11.27 -28.93
CA GLN A 74 -25.84 11.21 -29.00
C GLN A 74 -25.20 11.50 -27.64
N LYS A 75 -25.76 12.44 -26.87
CA LYS A 75 -25.35 12.71 -25.48
C LYS A 75 -25.57 11.51 -24.57
N ALA A 76 -26.77 10.91 -24.63
CA ALA A 76 -27.10 9.73 -23.84
C ALA A 76 -26.21 8.51 -24.18
N ALA A 77 -25.80 8.36 -25.45
CA ALA A 77 -24.87 7.32 -25.87
C ALA A 77 -23.42 7.57 -25.41
N LEU A 78 -22.97 8.82 -25.37
CA LEU A 78 -21.65 9.21 -24.87
C LEU A 78 -21.51 8.96 -23.36
N GLU A 79 -22.50 9.37 -22.57
CA GLU A 79 -22.53 9.15 -21.12
C GLU A 79 -22.55 7.65 -20.77
N LYS A 80 -23.24 6.82 -21.55
CA LYS A 80 -23.24 5.36 -21.36
C LYS A 80 -21.88 4.71 -21.66
N LYS A 81 -21.09 5.28 -22.59
CA LYS A 81 -19.77 4.74 -22.97
C LYS A 81 -18.65 5.15 -22.03
N TYR A 82 -18.72 6.36 -21.47
CA TYR A 82 -17.68 6.93 -20.62
C TYR A 82 -18.29 7.50 -19.33
N SER A 83 -18.95 6.65 -18.55
CA SER A 83 -19.52 7.03 -17.26
C SER A 83 -18.47 7.00 -16.14
N TYR A 84 -18.73 7.78 -15.08
CA TYR A 84 -18.08 7.64 -13.79
C TYR A 84 -18.18 6.17 -13.33
N GLY A 85 -17.04 5.56 -12.98
CA GLY A 85 -16.99 4.14 -12.58
C GLY A 85 -16.82 3.14 -13.73
N SER A 86 -16.74 3.57 -15.00
CA SER A 86 -16.45 2.67 -16.14
C SER A 86 -15.10 1.92 -16.04
N LEU A 87 -14.22 2.38 -15.14
CA LEU A 87 -12.94 1.79 -14.80
C LEU A 87 -12.90 1.12 -13.42
N ALA A 88 -14.00 1.18 -12.66
CA ALA A 88 -14.11 0.47 -11.39
C ALA A 88 -13.97 -1.04 -11.63
N GLY A 89 -13.03 -1.68 -10.93
CA GLY A 89 -12.70 -3.11 -11.12
C GLY A 89 -11.80 -3.43 -12.32
N LYS A 90 -11.51 -2.47 -13.23
CA LYS A 90 -10.48 -2.64 -14.28
C LYS A 90 -9.11 -2.15 -13.85
N ILE A 91 -9.08 -1.18 -12.93
CA ILE A 91 -7.85 -0.73 -12.27
C ILE A 91 -7.62 -1.67 -11.09
N MET A 92 -6.70 -2.62 -11.27
CA MET A 92 -6.23 -3.45 -10.16
C MET A 92 -5.27 -2.62 -9.33
N MET A 93 -5.65 -2.31 -8.08
CA MET A 93 -4.69 -1.79 -7.11
C MET A 93 -3.79 -2.96 -6.68
N SER A 94 -2.50 -2.70 -6.48
CA SER A 94 -1.63 -3.68 -5.81
C SER A 94 -2.18 -3.89 -4.41
N ASP A 95 -2.15 -5.14 -3.92
CA ASP A 95 -2.62 -5.48 -2.58
C ASP A 95 -1.90 -4.66 -1.48
N ASP A 96 -0.71 -4.13 -1.78
CA ASP A 96 0.11 -3.29 -0.89
C ASP A 96 -0.30 -1.79 -0.88
N PHE A 97 -1.35 -1.35 -1.59
CA PHE A 97 -1.75 0.07 -1.60
C PHE A 97 -2.34 0.55 -0.26
N ASP A 98 -3.04 -0.33 0.44
CA ASP A 98 -3.58 -0.07 1.79
C ASP A 98 -2.53 -0.29 2.89
N GLU A 99 -1.29 -0.69 2.54
CA GLU A 99 -0.21 -0.82 3.51
C GLU A 99 0.13 0.56 4.09
N PRO A 100 0.17 0.71 5.44
CA PRO A 100 0.52 1.98 6.05
C PRO A 100 1.92 2.39 5.59
N LEU A 101 2.05 3.59 5.05
CA LEU A 101 3.34 4.18 4.67
C LEU A 101 4.17 4.49 5.93
N GLU A 102 4.78 3.47 6.53
CA GLU A 102 5.66 3.61 7.68
C GLU A 102 6.86 4.51 7.36
N ASP A 103 7.37 4.45 6.12
CA ASP A 103 8.43 5.30 5.58
C ASP A 103 8.10 6.81 5.60
N LEU A 104 6.82 7.20 5.65
CA LEU A 104 6.42 8.62 5.71
C LEU A 104 6.55 9.18 7.13
N LYS A 105 6.51 8.31 8.16
CA LYS A 105 6.62 8.72 9.57
C LYS A 105 8.02 9.20 9.94
N ASP A 106 9.05 8.72 9.24
CA ASP A 106 10.43 9.18 9.43
C ASP A 106 10.72 10.55 8.77
N TYR A 107 9.75 11.12 8.04
CA TYR A 107 9.86 12.42 7.35
C TYR A 107 8.98 13.54 7.92
N ILE A 108 8.14 13.26 8.93
CA ILE A 108 7.26 14.23 9.62
C ILE A 108 7.73 14.39 11.06
#